data_AF-A0A957K0S8-F1
#
_entry.id   AF-A0A957K0S8-F1
#
_cell.length_a   1.000
_cell.length_b   1.000
_cell.length_c   1.000
_cell.angle_alpha   90.00
_cell.angle_beta   90.00
_cell.angle_gamma   90.00
#
_symmetry.space_group_name_H-M   'P 1'
#
loop_
_entity.id
_entity.type
_entity.pdbx_description
1 polymer ?
#
loop_
_entity_poly.entity_id
_entity_poly.type
_entity_poly.pdbx_seq_one_letter_code
_entity_poly.pdbx_strand_id
1 'polypeptide(L)'
;PDASRRRANSLFWTLVPGSLFFYLVFLLGGLSLGGYGGPMWRLLAGFMGRHLRLLLALAGSTMFAGFWLYFINLWRLLAWRSAYRQFKAATPAAFWFLSSAALVVGTLQGLLQVLPTTAYYLTNAEEVPNIHAQLNMIGGVLPALMGVVYWLLPELVGRQPEPRLVKRSLYGIGGGIFAYYVTTLVLGLVRLGLMRQGLSSVAAAEQLGWLAPWLLMISALPLVLGFFAFATAVYRATPAYRTRMAAEMGQLPGRFAGPMPARLGRIPLAYVVG
;
A
#
# COMPACT_ATOMS: atom_id res chain seq x y z
N PRO A 1 24.06 18.70 10.21
CA PRO A 1 23.56 17.69 11.18
C PRO A 1 22.27 18.12 11.87
N ASP A 2 22.21 19.33 12.45
CA ASP A 2 21.05 19.77 13.25
C ASP A 2 19.80 20.09 12.43
N ALA A 3 19.99 20.63 11.22
CA ALA A 3 18.87 20.93 10.31
C ALA A 3 18.17 19.67 9.77
N SER A 4 18.83 18.50 9.73
CA SER A 4 18.17 17.24 9.34
C SER A 4 17.45 16.60 10.54
N ARG A 5 18.06 16.65 11.74
CA ARG A 5 17.41 16.19 12.99
C ARG A 5 16.14 16.98 13.30
N ARG A 6 16.17 18.32 13.20
CA ARG A 6 14.98 19.16 13.40
C ARG A 6 13.85 18.82 12.41
N ARG A 7 14.19 18.60 11.13
CA ARG A 7 13.21 18.20 10.11
C ARG A 7 12.64 16.80 10.36
N ALA A 8 13.48 15.84 10.71
CA ALA A 8 13.03 14.50 11.07
C ALA A 8 12.12 14.52 12.30
N ASN A 9 12.48 15.29 13.33
CA ASN A 9 11.66 15.45 14.53
C ASN A 9 10.31 16.12 14.21
N SER A 10 10.31 17.17 13.40
CA SER A 10 9.07 17.82 12.93
C SER A 10 8.18 16.86 12.15
N LEU A 11 8.75 16.04 11.25
CA LEU A 11 7.99 15.03 10.53
C LEU A 11 7.39 14.00 11.47
N PHE A 12 8.18 13.49 12.41
CA PHE A 12 7.71 12.54 13.41
C PHE A 12 6.52 13.09 14.21
N TRP A 13 6.66 14.30 14.78
CA TRP A 13 5.63 14.90 15.64
C TRP A 13 4.40 15.42 14.90
N THR A 14 4.46 15.62 13.60
CA THR A 14 3.27 15.96 12.79
C THR A 14 2.56 14.71 12.29
N LEU A 15 3.31 13.71 11.84
CA LEU A 15 2.77 12.55 11.12
C LEU A 15 2.30 11.45 12.08
N VAL A 16 3.05 11.15 13.15
CA VAL A 16 2.71 10.09 14.10
C VAL A 16 1.45 10.40 14.90
N PRO A 17 1.32 11.56 15.58
CA PRO A 17 0.11 11.88 16.33
C PRO A 17 -1.13 12.01 15.44
N GLY A 18 -0.98 12.64 14.26
CA GLY A 18 -2.07 12.75 13.29
C GLY A 18 -2.57 11.38 12.81
N SER A 19 -1.64 10.47 12.50
CA SER A 19 -1.98 9.11 12.06
C SER A 19 -2.63 8.31 13.19
N LEU A 20 -2.04 8.32 14.40
CA LEU A 20 -2.60 7.65 15.56
C LEU A 20 -4.00 8.17 15.89
N PHE A 21 -4.19 9.48 15.90
CA PHE A 21 -5.50 10.09 16.13
C PHE A 21 -6.51 9.65 15.06
N PHE A 22 -6.12 9.65 13.79
CA PHE A 22 -6.99 9.20 12.70
C PHE A 22 -7.39 7.72 12.85
N TYR A 23 -6.44 6.82 13.11
CA TYR A 23 -6.72 5.41 13.32
C TYR A 23 -7.56 5.15 14.57
N LEU A 24 -7.30 5.86 15.68
CA LEU A 24 -8.10 5.72 16.90
C LEU A 24 -9.54 6.18 16.67
N VAL A 25 -9.76 7.30 15.97
CA VAL A 25 -11.11 7.76 15.62
C VAL A 25 -11.82 6.75 14.72
N PHE A 26 -11.13 6.15 13.74
CA PHE A 26 -11.68 5.11 12.89
C PHE A 26 -12.00 3.81 13.66
N LEU A 27 -11.09 3.37 14.53
CA LEU A 27 -11.26 2.15 15.32
C LEU A 27 -12.41 2.31 16.32
N LEU A 28 -12.40 3.40 17.10
CA LEU A 28 -13.46 3.68 18.08
C LEU A 28 -14.79 3.94 17.37
N GLY A 29 -14.77 4.64 16.23
CA GLY A 29 -15.94 4.81 15.37
C GLY A 29 -16.47 3.48 14.90
N GLY A 30 -15.64 2.63 14.30
CA GLY A 30 -16.01 1.31 13.80
C GLY A 30 -16.55 0.37 14.89
N LEU A 31 -15.88 0.31 16.05
CA LEU A 31 -16.34 -0.46 17.22
C LEU A 31 -17.69 0.06 17.74
N SER A 32 -17.85 1.38 17.80
CA SER A 32 -19.11 2.00 18.23
C SER A 32 -20.24 1.79 17.21
N LEU A 33 -19.93 1.77 15.92
CA LEU A 33 -20.93 1.55 14.86
C LEU A 33 -21.28 0.05 14.70
N GLY A 34 -20.35 -0.86 14.98
CA GLY A 34 -20.54 -2.31 14.88
C GLY A 34 -21.24 -2.95 16.09
N GLY A 35 -21.29 -2.26 17.23
CA GLY A 35 -21.80 -2.82 18.50
C GLY A 35 -23.29 -2.64 18.80
N TYR A 36 -24.05 -1.83 18.04
CA TYR A 36 -25.40 -1.42 18.46
C TYR A 36 -26.47 -1.60 17.37
N GLY A 37 -27.20 -2.72 17.42
CA GLY A 37 -28.38 -3.01 16.59
C GLY A 37 -29.74 -2.66 17.23
N GLY A 38 -29.80 -1.83 18.27
CA GLY A 38 -31.02 -1.56 19.05
C GLY A 38 -31.63 -0.16 18.88
N PRO A 39 -32.84 0.14 19.41
CA PRO A 39 -33.54 1.44 19.21
C PRO A 39 -32.77 2.69 19.68
N MET A 40 -31.97 2.58 20.74
CA MET A 40 -31.07 3.63 21.28
C MET A 40 -30.04 4.12 20.23
N TRP A 41 -29.71 3.27 19.26
CA TRP A 41 -28.80 3.54 18.15
C TRP A 41 -29.25 4.73 17.31
N ARG A 42 -30.54 4.90 17.04
CA ARG A 42 -31.01 5.98 16.13
C ARG A 42 -30.73 7.37 16.70
N LEU A 43 -30.80 7.50 18.03
CA LEU A 43 -30.46 8.73 18.75
C LEU A 43 -28.94 8.93 18.86
N LEU A 44 -28.21 7.87 19.21
CA LEU A 44 -26.74 7.91 19.29
C LEU A 44 -26.09 8.14 17.92
N ALA A 45 -26.63 7.61 16.83
CA ALA A 45 -26.11 7.77 15.48
C ALA A 45 -26.14 9.22 14.99
N GLY A 46 -27.17 10.00 15.36
CA GLY A 46 -27.26 11.42 15.00
C GLY A 46 -26.26 12.30 15.75
N PHE A 47 -26.05 12.01 17.04
CA PHE A 47 -25.06 12.70 17.88
C PHE A 47 -23.64 12.29 17.52
N MET A 48 -23.36 10.98 17.53
CA MET A 48 -22.06 10.42 17.15
C MET A 48 -21.71 10.76 15.70
N GLY A 49 -22.67 10.77 14.78
CA GLY A 49 -22.40 11.08 13.37
C GLY A 49 -21.82 12.48 13.14
N ARG A 50 -22.30 13.51 13.85
CA ARG A 50 -21.76 14.88 13.73
C ARG A 50 -20.38 15.01 14.39
N HIS A 51 -20.22 14.50 15.61
CA HIS A 51 -18.94 14.58 16.32
C HIS A 51 -17.86 13.70 15.69
N LEU A 52 -18.20 12.51 15.21
CA LEU A 52 -17.28 11.61 14.52
C LEU A 52 -16.79 12.21 13.20
N ARG A 53 -17.66 12.85 12.41
CA ARG A 53 -17.26 13.54 11.18
C ARG A 53 -16.29 14.69 11.47
N LEU A 54 -16.55 15.48 12.51
CA LEU A 54 -15.65 16.55 12.92
C LEU A 54 -14.28 16.00 13.36
N LEU A 55 -14.28 14.96 14.21
CA LEU A 55 -13.05 14.31 14.68
C LEU A 55 -12.26 13.69 13.51
N LEU A 56 -12.93 13.03 12.58
CA LEU A 56 -12.32 12.49 11.35
C LEU A 56 -11.74 13.59 10.47
N ALA A 57 -12.45 14.72 10.31
CA ALA A 57 -11.97 15.85 9.53
C ALA A 57 -10.72 16.49 10.17
N LEU A 58 -10.72 16.67 11.49
CA LEU A 58 -9.58 17.21 12.24
C LEU A 58 -8.37 16.25 12.19
N ALA A 59 -8.61 14.97 12.44
CA ALA A 59 -7.57 13.94 12.39
C ALA A 59 -6.99 13.81 10.98
N GLY A 60 -7.87 13.75 9.97
CA GLY A 60 -7.50 13.67 8.56
C GLY A 60 -6.71 14.89 8.10
N SER A 61 -7.11 16.11 8.50
CA SER A 61 -6.40 17.35 8.16
C SER A 61 -5.01 17.40 8.80
N THR A 62 -4.89 16.95 10.05
CA THR A 62 -3.59 16.89 10.76
C THR A 62 -2.65 15.89 10.09
N MET A 63 -3.15 14.69 9.79
CA MET A 63 -2.42 13.66 9.06
C MET A 63 -2.01 14.13 7.67
N PHE A 64 -2.91 14.81 6.94
CA PHE A 64 -2.66 15.39 5.62
C PHE A 64 -1.52 16.41 5.67
N ALA A 65 -1.53 17.34 6.62
CA ALA A 65 -0.46 18.31 6.79
C ALA A 65 0.90 17.61 7.03
N GLY A 66 0.93 16.57 7.86
CA GLY A 66 2.12 15.73 8.07
C GLY A 66 2.64 15.10 6.79
N PHE A 67 1.75 14.48 5.98
CA PHE A 67 2.12 13.87 4.70
C PHE A 67 2.68 14.90 3.70
N TRP A 68 2.12 16.11 3.63
CA TRP A 68 2.63 17.16 2.75
C TRP A 68 4.03 17.63 3.14
N LEU A 69 4.30 17.82 4.43
CA LEU A 69 5.65 18.09 4.91
C LEU A 69 6.60 16.95 4.55
N TYR A 70 6.15 15.70 4.66
CA TYR A 70 6.92 14.53 4.25
C TYR A 70 7.27 14.57 2.76
N PHE A 71 6.30 14.78 1.87
CA PHE A 71 6.53 14.83 0.42
C PHE A 71 7.47 15.96 0.02
N ILE A 72 7.30 17.16 0.58
CA ILE A 72 8.18 18.30 0.30
C ILE A 72 9.63 17.97 0.70
N ASN A 73 9.83 17.38 1.87
CA ASN A 73 11.16 16.99 2.32
C ASN A 73 11.75 15.86 1.46
N LEU A 74 10.94 14.86 1.12
CA LEU A 74 11.36 13.74 0.29
C LEU A 74 11.76 14.19 -1.11
N TRP A 75 10.96 15.02 -1.79
CA TRP A 75 11.28 15.50 -3.14
C TRP A 75 12.49 16.43 -3.18
N ARG A 76 12.74 17.18 -2.09
CA ARG A 76 13.98 17.93 -1.92
C ARG A 76 15.19 16.99 -1.81
N LEU A 77 15.07 15.92 -1.02
CA LEU A 77 16.15 14.93 -0.82
C LEU A 77 16.42 14.10 -2.08
N LEU A 78 15.37 13.64 -2.77
CA LEU A 78 15.48 12.88 -4.01
C LEU A 78 15.92 13.74 -5.20
N ALA A 79 16.01 15.06 -5.02
CA ALA A 79 16.30 16.05 -6.05
C ALA A 79 15.41 15.86 -7.29
N TRP A 80 14.16 16.31 -7.22
CA TRP A 80 13.13 16.17 -8.28
C TRP A 80 13.64 16.36 -9.72
N ARG A 81 14.58 17.30 -9.95
CA ARG A 81 15.22 17.53 -11.27
C ARG A 81 15.94 16.31 -11.85
N SER A 82 16.33 15.36 -11.01
CA SER A 82 16.99 14.12 -11.39
C SER A 82 16.04 12.92 -11.56
N ALA A 83 14.74 13.09 -11.30
CA ALA A 83 13.74 12.02 -11.37
C ALA A 83 13.82 11.24 -12.68
N TYR A 84 13.84 11.94 -13.83
CA TYR A 84 13.93 11.29 -15.15
C TYR A 84 15.15 10.35 -15.27
N ARG A 85 16.33 10.80 -14.80
CA ARG A 85 17.54 9.96 -14.80
C ARG A 85 17.40 8.76 -13.87
N GLN A 86 16.82 8.96 -12.68
CA GLN A 86 16.60 7.89 -11.73
C GLN A 86 15.64 6.82 -12.27
N PHE A 87 14.53 7.22 -12.90
CA PHE A 87 13.60 6.30 -13.57
C PHE A 87 14.26 5.56 -14.72
N LYS A 88 15.00 6.27 -15.59
CA LYS A 88 15.71 5.66 -16.73
C LYS A 88 16.72 4.60 -16.27
N ALA A 89 17.42 4.88 -15.17
CA ALA A 89 18.41 3.99 -14.56
C ALA A 89 17.80 2.95 -13.59
N ALA A 90 16.50 3.03 -13.31
CA ALA A 90 15.79 2.20 -12.34
C ALA A 90 16.48 2.11 -10.96
N THR A 91 17.02 3.24 -10.49
CA THR A 91 17.65 3.31 -9.16
C THR A 91 16.63 3.10 -8.03
N PRO A 92 17.04 2.68 -6.82
CA PRO A 92 16.14 2.61 -5.66
C PRO A 92 15.31 3.88 -5.43
N ALA A 93 15.92 5.04 -5.66
CA ALA A 93 15.28 6.34 -5.51
C ALA A 93 14.12 6.58 -6.51
N ALA A 94 14.11 5.90 -7.66
CA ALA A 94 12.98 5.93 -8.60
C ALA A 94 11.72 5.28 -8.01
N PHE A 95 11.89 4.22 -7.20
CA PHE A 95 10.77 3.60 -6.49
C PHE A 95 10.21 4.53 -5.40
N TRP A 96 11.07 5.28 -4.70
CA TRP A 96 10.62 6.31 -3.76
C TRP A 96 9.92 7.47 -4.44
N PHE A 97 10.36 7.86 -5.64
CA PHE A 97 9.61 8.83 -6.45
C PHE A 97 8.24 8.31 -6.85
N LEU A 98 8.15 7.09 -7.41
CA LEU A 98 6.88 6.47 -7.77
C LEU A 98 5.95 6.37 -6.56
N SER A 99 6.47 5.88 -5.43
CA SER A 99 5.78 5.81 -4.14
C SER A 99 5.19 7.16 -3.72
N SER A 100 6.04 8.20 -3.70
CA SER A 100 5.63 9.53 -3.27
C SER A 100 4.56 10.13 -4.18
N ALA A 101 4.68 9.94 -5.50
CA ALA A 101 3.71 10.43 -6.45
C ALA A 101 2.35 9.74 -6.28
N ALA A 102 2.34 8.41 -6.13
CA ALA A 102 1.12 7.65 -5.88
C ALA A 102 0.46 8.06 -4.56
N LEU A 103 1.22 8.23 -3.48
CA LEU A 103 0.69 8.68 -2.19
C LEU A 103 0.14 10.10 -2.25
N VAL A 104 0.75 11.02 -3.01
CA VAL A 104 0.20 12.37 -3.22
C VAL A 104 -1.14 12.30 -3.92
N VAL A 105 -1.24 11.51 -4.99
CA VAL A 105 -2.51 11.36 -5.73
C VAL A 105 -3.58 10.71 -4.83
N GLY A 106 -3.23 9.65 -4.10
CA GLY A 106 -4.17 8.97 -3.20
C GLY A 106 -4.60 9.85 -2.03
N THR A 107 -3.68 10.59 -1.39
CA THR A 107 -4.04 11.53 -0.31
C THR A 107 -4.93 12.68 -0.79
N LEU A 108 -4.70 13.19 -2.01
CA LEU A 108 -5.61 14.16 -2.65
C LEU A 108 -6.98 13.55 -2.93
N GLN A 109 -7.05 12.34 -3.47
CA GLN A 109 -8.32 11.65 -3.68
C GLN A 109 -9.06 11.40 -2.36
N GLY A 110 -8.34 11.02 -1.30
CA GLY A 110 -8.90 10.88 0.04
C GLY A 110 -9.49 12.16 0.60
N LEU A 111 -8.82 13.30 0.38
CA LEU A 111 -9.36 14.60 0.74
C LEU A 111 -10.66 14.89 -0.03
N LEU A 112 -10.66 14.65 -1.35
CA LEU A 112 -11.85 14.85 -2.19
C LEU A 112 -13.01 13.92 -1.79
N GLN A 113 -12.74 12.73 -1.24
CA GLN A 113 -13.77 11.83 -0.73
C GLN A 113 -14.46 12.34 0.55
N VAL A 114 -13.81 13.25 1.29
CA VAL A 114 -14.35 13.82 2.53
C VAL A 114 -15.08 15.15 2.28
N LEU A 115 -14.69 15.91 1.25
CA LEU A 115 -15.32 17.19 0.94
C LEU A 115 -16.80 17.01 0.52
N PRO A 116 -17.76 17.73 1.13
CA PRO A 116 -19.18 17.56 0.81
C PRO A 116 -19.54 17.73 -0.67
N THR A 117 -18.80 18.59 -1.39
CA THR A 117 -19.01 18.88 -2.81
C THR A 117 -18.62 17.73 -3.74
N THR A 118 -17.68 16.88 -3.32
CA THR A 118 -17.12 15.80 -4.15
C THR A 118 -17.36 14.41 -3.59
N ALA A 119 -17.71 14.29 -2.30
CA ALA A 119 -17.95 13.01 -1.62
C ALA A 119 -18.95 12.14 -2.39
N TYR A 120 -20.11 12.70 -2.78
CA TYR A 120 -21.12 11.97 -3.55
C TYR A 120 -20.56 11.29 -4.81
N TYR A 121 -19.62 11.94 -5.51
CA TYR A 121 -19.05 11.41 -6.74
C TYR A 121 -17.99 10.33 -6.50
N LEU A 122 -17.34 10.36 -5.33
CA LEU A 122 -16.15 9.55 -5.06
C LEU A 122 -16.39 8.46 -4.02
N THR A 123 -17.56 8.42 -3.37
CA THR A 123 -17.87 7.43 -2.32
C THR A 123 -19.04 6.50 -2.65
N ASN A 124 -19.91 6.85 -3.59
CA ASN A 124 -21.11 6.04 -3.88
C ASN A 124 -20.82 4.82 -4.76
N ALA A 125 -19.89 4.94 -5.71
CA ALA A 125 -19.38 3.80 -6.46
C ALA A 125 -18.20 3.20 -5.69
N GLU A 126 -18.38 2.00 -5.14
CA GLU A 126 -17.43 1.34 -4.22
C GLU A 126 -16.03 1.15 -4.81
N GLU A 127 -15.92 1.11 -6.14
CA GLU A 127 -14.65 1.05 -6.86
C GLU A 127 -13.76 2.28 -6.59
N VAL A 128 -14.35 3.46 -6.44
CA VAL A 128 -13.60 4.73 -6.31
C VAL A 128 -12.95 4.88 -4.92
N PRO A 129 -13.61 4.56 -3.79
CA PRO A 129 -12.94 4.44 -2.49
C PRO A 129 -11.88 3.35 -2.45
N ASN A 130 -12.17 2.18 -3.03
CA ASN A 130 -11.26 1.05 -2.99
C ASN A 130 -9.97 1.33 -3.76
N ILE A 131 -10.06 1.98 -4.92
CA ILE A 131 -8.87 2.26 -5.74
C ILE A 131 -7.95 3.30 -5.09
N HIS A 132 -8.48 4.24 -4.30
CA HIS A 132 -7.65 5.13 -3.48
C HIS A 132 -6.79 4.29 -2.51
N ALA A 133 -7.42 3.42 -1.72
CA ALA A 133 -6.69 2.60 -0.75
C ALA A 133 -5.62 1.74 -1.44
N GLN A 134 -5.96 1.14 -2.59
CA GLN A 134 -5.03 0.36 -3.39
C GLN A 134 -3.88 1.21 -3.97
N LEU A 135 -4.15 2.44 -4.43
CA LEU A 135 -3.10 3.35 -4.89
C LEU A 135 -2.11 3.67 -3.78
N ASN A 136 -2.60 3.95 -2.57
CA ASN A 136 -1.73 4.22 -1.41
C ASN A 136 -0.90 3.00 -1.01
N MET A 137 -1.48 1.79 -1.00
CA MET A 137 -0.76 0.58 -0.60
C MET A 137 0.15 0.06 -1.71
N ILE A 138 -0.41 -0.23 -2.88
CA ILE A 138 0.29 -0.86 -4.02
C ILE A 138 1.15 0.14 -4.79
N GLY A 139 0.68 1.37 -4.98
CA GLY A 139 1.44 2.41 -5.65
C GLY A 139 2.37 3.17 -4.71
N GLY A 140 1.97 3.33 -3.44
CA GLY A 140 2.69 4.10 -2.44
C GLY A 140 3.63 3.26 -1.57
N VAL A 141 3.07 2.48 -0.65
CA VAL A 141 3.85 1.78 0.39
C VAL A 141 4.75 0.70 -0.20
N LEU A 142 4.23 -0.18 -1.06
CA LEU A 142 4.99 -1.30 -1.61
C LEU A 142 6.21 -0.85 -2.42
N PRO A 143 6.13 0.15 -3.34
CA PRO A 143 7.31 0.61 -4.05
C PRO A 143 8.34 1.24 -3.13
N ALA A 144 7.93 1.94 -2.07
CA ALA A 144 8.90 2.45 -1.10
C ALA A 144 9.69 1.33 -0.41
N LEU A 145 9.00 0.27 0.03
CA LEU A 145 9.63 -0.92 0.60
C LEU A 145 10.53 -1.63 -0.41
N MET A 146 10.09 -1.75 -1.66
CA MET A 146 10.91 -2.32 -2.73
C MET A 146 12.18 -1.50 -3.00
N GLY A 147 12.09 -0.17 -2.95
CA GLY A 147 13.24 0.72 -3.01
C GLY A 147 14.22 0.46 -1.86
N VAL A 148 13.72 0.30 -0.63
CA VAL A 148 14.54 -0.06 0.54
C VAL A 148 15.21 -1.42 0.33
N VAL A 149 14.47 -2.43 -0.12
CA VAL A 149 15.02 -3.76 -0.40
C VAL A 149 16.12 -3.67 -1.45
N TYR A 150 15.88 -3.02 -2.60
CA TYR A 150 16.91 -2.88 -3.64
C TYR A 150 18.12 -2.06 -3.21
N TRP A 151 17.94 -1.12 -2.29
CA TRP A 151 19.04 -0.36 -1.71
C TRP A 151 19.89 -1.21 -0.75
N LEU A 152 19.27 -2.01 0.12
CA LEU A 152 19.96 -2.83 1.11
C LEU A 152 20.50 -4.15 0.55
N LEU A 153 19.92 -4.66 -0.53
CA LEU A 153 20.24 -5.97 -1.08
C LEU A 153 21.75 -6.19 -1.33
N PRO A 154 22.50 -5.25 -1.95
CA PRO A 154 23.93 -5.44 -2.17
C PRO A 154 24.75 -5.52 -0.88
N GLU A 155 24.32 -4.83 0.17
CA GLU A 155 24.98 -4.82 1.48
C GLU A 155 24.69 -6.12 2.25
N LEU A 156 23.45 -6.63 2.17
CA LEU A 156 23.02 -7.82 2.89
C LEU A 156 23.51 -9.15 2.27
N VAL A 157 23.59 -9.22 0.94
CA VAL A 157 23.97 -10.46 0.22
C VAL A 157 25.22 -10.33 -0.65
N GLY A 158 25.88 -9.17 -0.65
CA GLY A 158 27.13 -8.96 -1.39
C GLY A 158 26.97 -9.00 -2.92
N ARG A 159 25.73 -8.94 -3.42
CA ARG A 159 25.42 -9.07 -4.84
C ARG A 159 24.40 -8.04 -5.30
N GLN A 160 24.73 -7.35 -6.39
CA GLN A 160 23.82 -6.40 -7.03
C GLN A 160 22.66 -7.12 -7.73
N PRO A 161 21.41 -6.62 -7.64
CA PRO A 161 20.29 -7.16 -8.40
C PRO A 161 20.47 -6.97 -9.90
N GLU A 162 19.90 -7.86 -10.70
CA GLU A 162 19.96 -7.77 -12.16
C GLU A 162 19.23 -6.50 -12.67
N PRO A 163 19.92 -5.56 -13.36
CA PRO A 163 19.33 -4.26 -13.72
C PRO A 163 18.06 -4.37 -14.59
N ARG A 164 18.00 -5.38 -15.46
CA ARG A 164 16.83 -5.64 -16.32
C ARG A 164 15.59 -5.99 -15.51
N LEU A 165 15.73 -6.77 -14.43
CA LEU A 165 14.61 -7.15 -13.57
C LEU A 165 14.17 -5.99 -12.68
N VAL A 166 15.11 -5.19 -12.17
CA VAL A 166 14.79 -3.94 -11.43
C VAL A 166 14.02 -2.96 -12.33
N LYS A 167 14.44 -2.83 -13.60
CA LYS A 167 13.74 -1.99 -14.57
C LYS A 167 12.33 -2.52 -14.85
N ARG A 168 12.19 -3.83 -15.09
CA ARG A 168 10.88 -4.47 -15.31
C ARG A 168 9.96 -4.32 -14.10
N SER A 169 10.48 -4.44 -12.88
CA SER A 169 9.68 -4.26 -11.66
C SER A 169 9.20 -2.81 -11.52
N LEU A 170 10.08 -1.83 -11.74
CA LEU A 170 9.73 -0.41 -11.68
C LEU A 170 8.63 -0.04 -12.68
N TYR A 171 8.81 -0.36 -13.96
CA TYR A 171 7.83 0.00 -15.00
C TYR A 171 6.58 -0.87 -14.95
N GLY A 172 6.68 -2.15 -14.60
CA GLY A 172 5.53 -3.03 -14.43
C GLY A 172 4.63 -2.55 -13.30
N ILE A 173 5.21 -2.20 -12.15
CA ILE A 173 4.43 -1.71 -11.02
C ILE A 173 3.92 -0.30 -11.27
N GLY A 174 4.77 0.64 -11.71
CA GLY A 174 4.37 2.02 -11.97
C GLY A 174 3.34 2.14 -13.09
N GLY A 175 3.56 1.46 -14.20
CA GLY A 175 2.61 1.42 -15.31
C GLY A 175 1.33 0.67 -14.96
N GLY A 176 1.45 -0.46 -14.25
CA GLY A 176 0.31 -1.28 -13.85
C GLY A 176 -0.59 -0.59 -12.83
N ILE A 177 -0.04 0.03 -11.77
CA ILE A 177 -0.88 0.77 -10.80
C ILE A 177 -1.55 1.96 -11.47
N PHE A 178 -0.86 2.65 -12.39
CA PHE A 178 -1.45 3.75 -13.13
C PHE A 178 -2.61 3.28 -14.03
N ALA A 179 -2.40 2.23 -14.82
CA ALA A 179 -3.43 1.67 -15.71
C ALA A 179 -4.63 1.15 -14.91
N TYR A 180 -4.37 0.42 -13.82
CA TYR A 180 -5.40 -0.11 -12.94
C TYR A 180 -6.17 1.01 -12.24
N TYR A 181 -5.47 2.06 -11.79
CA TYR A 181 -6.09 3.24 -11.19
C TYR A 181 -7.05 3.94 -12.14
N VAL A 182 -6.59 4.28 -13.35
CA VAL A 182 -7.40 4.99 -14.35
C VAL A 182 -8.60 4.15 -14.76
N THR A 183 -8.39 2.86 -15.03
CA THR A 183 -9.47 1.93 -15.40
C THR A 183 -10.53 1.85 -14.32
N THR A 184 -10.13 1.64 -13.06
CA THR A 184 -11.07 1.52 -11.93
C THR A 184 -11.82 2.82 -11.69
N LEU A 185 -11.14 3.97 -11.78
CA LEU A 185 -11.77 5.28 -11.64
C LEU A 185 -12.82 5.52 -12.73
N VAL A 186 -12.49 5.23 -14.00
CA VAL A 186 -13.42 5.39 -15.12
C VAL A 186 -14.63 4.48 -14.94
N LEU A 187 -14.43 3.19 -14.63
CA LEU A 187 -15.51 2.25 -14.40
C LEU A 187 -16.41 2.69 -13.23
N GLY A 188 -15.83 3.17 -12.13
CA GLY A 188 -16.58 3.71 -10.99
C GLY A 188 -17.41 4.94 -11.36
N LEU A 189 -16.86 5.87 -12.15
CA LEU A 189 -17.59 7.04 -12.63
C LEU A 189 -18.71 6.68 -13.62
N VAL A 190 -18.50 5.69 -14.49
CA VAL A 190 -19.55 5.17 -15.38
C VAL A 190 -20.67 4.52 -14.56
N ARG A 191 -20.32 3.66 -13.59
CA ARG A 191 -21.29 3.03 -12.67
C ARG A 191 -22.09 4.08 -11.91
N LEU A 192 -21.45 5.14 -11.43
CA LEU A 192 -22.12 6.26 -10.79
C LEU A 192 -23.11 6.95 -11.75
N GLY A 193 -22.73 7.15 -13.02
CA GLY A 193 -23.61 7.71 -14.04
C GLY A 193 -24.90 6.91 -14.21
N LEU A 194 -24.80 5.57 -14.22
CA LEU A 194 -25.95 4.66 -14.27
C LEU A 194 -26.81 4.74 -13.01
N MET A 195 -26.19 4.82 -11.83
CA MET A 195 -26.93 5.01 -10.57
C MET A 195 -27.70 6.33 -10.54
N ARG A 196 -27.16 7.40 -11.13
CA ARG A 196 -27.85 8.69 -11.25
C ARG A 196 -29.07 8.64 -12.18
N GLN A 197 -29.16 7.62 -13.05
CA GLN A 197 -30.33 7.35 -13.89
C GLN A 197 -31.41 6.53 -13.16
N GLY A 198 -31.22 6.24 -11.87
CA GLY A 198 -32.19 5.52 -11.03
C GLY A 198 -31.92 4.03 -10.89
N LEU A 199 -30.83 3.52 -11.50
CA LEU A 199 -30.43 2.12 -11.32
C LEU A 199 -29.89 1.89 -9.91
N SER A 200 -30.19 0.71 -9.35
CA SER A 200 -29.54 0.26 -8.13
C SER A 200 -28.05 0.02 -8.38
N SER A 201 -27.24 0.03 -7.32
CA SER A 201 -25.81 -0.25 -7.42
C SER A 201 -25.54 -1.62 -8.06
N VAL A 202 -26.38 -2.62 -7.76
CA VAL A 202 -26.28 -3.98 -8.33
C VAL A 202 -26.64 -3.97 -9.82
N ALA A 203 -27.77 -3.36 -10.20
CA ALA A 203 -28.19 -3.27 -11.59
C ALA A 203 -27.19 -2.49 -12.47
N ALA A 204 -26.59 -1.43 -11.93
CA ALA A 204 -25.54 -0.67 -12.61
C ALA A 204 -24.27 -1.53 -12.84
N ALA A 205 -23.92 -2.41 -11.91
CA ALA A 205 -22.81 -3.36 -12.09
C ALA A 205 -23.15 -4.44 -13.12
N GLU A 206 -24.37 -4.99 -13.08
CA GLU A 206 -24.84 -5.95 -14.07
C GLU A 206 -24.81 -5.38 -15.49
N GLN A 207 -25.15 -4.10 -15.65
CA GLN A 207 -25.11 -3.42 -16.95
C GLN A 207 -23.69 -3.22 -17.49
N LEU A 208 -22.70 -3.03 -16.62
CA LEU A 208 -21.28 -3.07 -17.02
C LEU A 208 -20.83 -4.48 -17.44
N GLY A 209 -21.50 -5.49 -16.90
CA GLY A 209 -21.29 -6.90 -17.22
C GLY A 209 -19.83 -7.33 -17.06
N TRP A 210 -19.40 -8.25 -17.91
CA TRP A 210 -18.03 -8.79 -17.89
C TRP A 210 -16.95 -7.82 -18.34
N LEU A 211 -17.31 -6.72 -19.01
CA LEU A 211 -16.32 -5.76 -19.51
C LEU A 211 -15.52 -5.14 -18.37
N ALA A 212 -16.18 -4.80 -17.26
CA ALA A 212 -15.52 -4.21 -16.09
C ALA A 212 -14.45 -5.15 -15.49
N PRO A 213 -14.76 -6.40 -15.10
CA PRO A 213 -13.75 -7.36 -14.64
C PRO A 213 -12.60 -7.59 -15.63
N TRP A 214 -12.90 -7.69 -16.94
CA TRP A 214 -11.86 -7.90 -17.96
C TRP A 214 -10.89 -6.72 -18.04
N LEU A 215 -11.40 -5.49 -18.06
CA LEU A 215 -10.56 -4.30 -18.11
C LEU A 215 -9.70 -4.17 -16.84
N LEU A 216 -10.28 -4.45 -15.66
CA LEU A 216 -9.54 -4.48 -14.39
C LEU A 216 -8.44 -5.53 -14.40
N MET A 217 -8.73 -6.74 -14.90
CA MET A 217 -7.74 -7.81 -14.99
C MET A 217 -6.59 -7.45 -15.93
N ILE A 218 -6.91 -6.98 -17.15
CA ILE A 218 -5.90 -6.60 -18.16
C ILE A 218 -5.03 -5.46 -17.65
N SER A 219 -5.63 -4.44 -17.03
CA SER A 219 -4.89 -3.31 -16.46
C SER A 219 -4.00 -3.69 -15.26
N ALA A 220 -4.33 -4.78 -14.57
CA ALA A 220 -3.52 -5.32 -13.48
C ALA A 220 -2.38 -6.26 -13.92
N LEU A 221 -2.38 -6.79 -15.17
CA LEU A 221 -1.32 -7.69 -15.65
C LEU A 221 0.11 -7.10 -15.52
N PRO A 222 0.36 -5.80 -15.82
CA PRO A 222 1.68 -5.23 -15.63
C PRO A 222 2.15 -5.22 -14.16
N LEU A 223 1.21 -5.09 -13.19
CA LEU A 223 1.54 -5.22 -11.77
C LEU A 223 2.09 -6.61 -11.46
N VAL A 224 1.39 -7.66 -11.93
CA VAL A 224 1.81 -9.05 -11.73
C VAL A 224 3.20 -9.28 -12.31
N LEU A 225 3.44 -8.83 -13.54
CA LEU A 225 4.77 -8.91 -14.17
C LEU A 225 5.83 -8.15 -13.39
N GLY A 226 5.49 -6.98 -12.85
CA GLY A 226 6.40 -6.16 -12.06
C GLY A 226 6.77 -6.81 -10.72
N PHE A 227 5.79 -7.37 -9.99
CA PHE A 227 6.04 -8.12 -8.76
C PHE A 227 6.83 -9.40 -9.01
N PHE A 228 6.53 -10.14 -10.08
CA PHE A 228 7.32 -11.31 -10.47
C PHE A 228 8.77 -10.94 -10.79
N ALA A 229 9.00 -9.84 -11.50
CA ALA A 229 10.34 -9.34 -11.78
C ALA A 229 11.08 -8.97 -10.49
N PHE A 230 10.40 -8.34 -9.52
CA PHE A 230 10.95 -8.04 -8.21
C PHE A 230 11.34 -9.30 -7.44
N ALA A 231 10.42 -10.24 -7.27
CA ALA A 231 10.67 -11.51 -6.59
C ALA A 231 11.82 -12.27 -7.24
N THR A 232 11.86 -12.32 -8.57
CA THR A 232 12.94 -12.95 -9.33
C THR A 232 14.29 -12.25 -9.12
N ALA A 233 14.31 -10.91 -9.08
CA ALA A 233 15.53 -10.15 -8.84
C ALA A 233 16.11 -10.43 -7.45
N VAL A 234 15.26 -10.41 -6.43
CA VAL A 234 15.64 -10.72 -5.04
C VAL A 234 16.12 -12.16 -4.95
N TYR A 235 15.34 -13.11 -5.49
CA TYR A 235 15.72 -14.52 -5.49
C TYR A 235 17.06 -14.78 -6.20
N ARG A 236 17.34 -14.13 -7.33
CA ARG A 236 18.62 -14.28 -8.04
C ARG A 236 19.80 -13.62 -7.32
N ALA A 237 19.55 -12.67 -6.42
CA ALA A 237 20.58 -12.01 -5.63
C ALA A 237 21.01 -12.79 -4.39
N THR A 238 20.24 -13.81 -3.96
CA THR A 238 20.49 -14.56 -2.71
C THR A 238 21.08 -15.99 -2.86
N PRO A 239 21.82 -16.38 -3.94
CA PRO A 239 22.27 -17.77 -4.09
C PRO A 239 23.19 -18.21 -2.95
N ALA A 240 24.13 -17.36 -2.51
CA ALA A 240 25.04 -17.67 -1.42
C ALA A 240 24.29 -17.90 -0.09
N TYR A 241 23.31 -17.04 0.22
CA TYR A 241 22.46 -17.18 1.39
C TYR A 241 21.66 -18.49 1.35
N ARG A 242 21.09 -18.84 0.18
CA ARG A 242 20.36 -20.11 0.02
C ARG A 242 21.26 -21.32 0.16
N THR A 243 22.47 -21.30 -0.39
CA THR A 243 23.44 -22.41 -0.22
C THR A 243 23.81 -22.58 1.24
N ARG A 244 24.04 -21.47 1.97
CA ARG A 244 24.30 -21.50 3.42
C ARG A 244 23.10 -22.04 4.20
N MET A 245 21.89 -21.56 3.91
CA MET A 245 20.66 -22.01 4.55
C MET A 245 20.41 -23.51 4.30
N ALA A 246 20.64 -24.00 3.07
CA ALA A 246 20.53 -25.42 2.74
C ALA A 246 21.58 -26.27 3.49
N ALA A 247 22.82 -25.78 3.60
CA ALA A 247 23.86 -26.46 4.38
C ALA A 247 23.53 -26.49 5.88
N GLU A 248 23.04 -25.38 6.44
CA GLU A 248 22.59 -25.30 7.83
C GLU A 248 21.41 -26.23 8.10
N MET A 249 20.41 -26.28 7.20
CA MET A 249 19.30 -27.23 7.29
C MET A 249 19.76 -28.68 7.25
N GLY A 250 20.73 -29.03 6.40
CA GLY A 250 21.32 -30.36 6.35
C GLY A 250 22.04 -30.76 7.65
N GLN A 251 22.53 -29.78 8.41
CA GLN A 251 23.19 -29.99 9.71
C GLN A 251 22.23 -29.98 10.91
N LEU A 252 20.97 -29.54 10.74
CA LEU A 252 19.98 -29.47 11.82
C LEU A 252 19.77 -30.81 12.54
N PRO A 253 19.65 -31.97 11.85
CA PRO A 253 19.50 -33.26 12.54
C PRO A 253 20.65 -33.57 13.51
N GLY A 254 21.88 -33.16 13.16
CA GLY A 254 23.06 -33.31 14.02
C GLY A 254 23.08 -32.35 15.21
N ARG A 255 22.47 -31.16 15.10
CA ARG A 255 22.36 -30.19 16.21
C ARG A 255 21.38 -30.64 17.30
N PHE A 256 20.41 -31.49 16.94
CA PHE A 256 19.46 -32.08 17.88
C PHE A 256 19.85 -33.50 18.34
N ALA A 257 21.10 -33.93 18.07
CA ALA A 257 21.64 -35.23 18.48
C ALA A 257 22.00 -35.33 19.99
N GLY A 258 21.27 -34.62 20.85
CA GLY A 258 21.11 -35.05 22.24
C GLY A 258 20.15 -36.24 22.31
N PRO A 259 20.01 -36.93 23.46
CA PRO A 259 19.02 -37.98 23.62
C PRO A 259 17.62 -37.42 23.34
N MET A 260 17.11 -37.67 22.14
CA MET A 260 15.80 -37.21 21.71
C MET A 260 14.76 -37.99 22.52
N PRO A 261 13.87 -37.34 23.29
CA PRO A 261 12.83 -38.04 24.04
C PRO A 261 12.06 -38.96 23.08
N ALA A 262 11.86 -40.23 23.45
CA ALA A 262 11.28 -41.25 22.56
C ALA A 262 9.91 -40.87 21.94
N ARG A 263 9.23 -39.88 22.52
CA ARG A 263 7.97 -39.31 22.02
C ARG A 263 8.13 -38.39 20.79
N LEU A 264 9.29 -37.78 20.58
CA LEU A 264 9.56 -36.85 19.47
C LEU A 264 10.09 -37.55 18.19
N GLY A 265 10.68 -38.75 18.31
CA GLY A 265 11.20 -39.52 17.17
C GLY A 265 10.15 -40.02 16.18
N ARG A 266 8.85 -39.86 16.49
CA ARG A 266 7.73 -40.22 15.61
C ARG A 266 7.16 -39.03 14.83
N ILE A 267 7.66 -37.81 15.07
CA ILE A 267 7.15 -36.62 14.40
C ILE A 267 7.95 -36.42 13.11
N PRO A 268 7.29 -36.32 11.93
CA PRO A 268 7.98 -36.05 10.67
C PRO A 268 8.83 -34.78 10.79
N LEU A 269 10.05 -34.81 10.24
CA LEU A 269 11.03 -33.70 10.35
C LEU A 269 10.45 -32.35 9.89
N ALA A 270 9.50 -32.36 8.95
CA ALA A 270 8.76 -31.19 8.49
C ALA A 270 7.93 -30.47 9.56
N TYR A 271 7.56 -31.14 10.65
CA TYR A 271 6.81 -30.56 11.78
C TYR A 271 7.71 -30.09 12.93
N VAL A 272 8.98 -30.52 12.95
CA VAL A 272 9.96 -30.11 13.96
C VAL A 272 10.73 -28.86 13.52
N VAL A 273 10.84 -28.64 12.20
CA VAL A 273 11.61 -27.54 11.58
C VAL A 273 10.67 -26.47 11.01
N GLY A 274 9.59 -26.14 11.73
CA GLY A 274 8.61 -25.11 11.33
C GLY A 274 9.26 -23.82 10.82
#